data_AF-A0A7S3ZAJ1-F1
#
_entry.id   AF-A0A7S3ZAJ1-F1
#
_cell.length_a   1.000
_cell.length_b   1.000
_cell.length_c   1.000
_cell.angle_alpha   90.00
_cell.angle_beta   90.00
_cell.angle_gamma   90.00
#
_symmetry.space_group_name_H-M   'P 1'
#
loop_
_entity.id
_entity.type
_entity.pdbx_description
1 polymer ?
#
loop_
_entity_poly.entity_id
_entity_poly.type
_entity_poly.pdbx_seq_one_letter_code
_entity_poly.pdbx_strand_id
1 'polypeptide(L)'
;AAKYFMGAQPIAIGLDEATFVQPISIGDMLVFTAKVVHTSCRVVRINVTVEVLNPIGIGPDRKVAAISETFDGRVVGHRSNRMVFLFLTPQLRKGETRCLKDVVPDTYKEILMHVDARRRFKEEGPSEE
;
A
#
# COMPACT_ATOMS: atom_id res chain seq x y z
N ALA A 1 8.52 0.95 2.19
CA ALA A 1 7.78 2.22 1.97
C ALA A 1 7.92 3.19 3.16
N ALA A 2 7.36 2.91 4.34
CA ALA A 2 7.37 3.83 5.50
C ALA A 2 8.75 4.38 5.86
N LYS A 3 9.72 3.49 6.14
CA LYS A 3 11.09 3.86 6.50
C LYS A 3 11.76 4.76 5.45
N TYR A 4 11.56 4.44 4.18
CA TYR A 4 12.11 5.20 3.07
C TYR A 4 11.51 6.61 2.99
N PHE A 5 10.18 6.71 3.13
CA PHE A 5 9.49 7.99 3.08
C PHE A 5 9.81 8.89 4.29
N MET A 6 9.81 8.32 5.50
CA MET A 6 10.06 9.06 6.74
C MET A 6 11.54 9.41 6.94
N GLY A 7 12.47 8.67 6.33
CA GLY A 7 13.91 8.79 6.60
C GLY A 7 14.31 8.38 8.02
N ALA A 8 13.41 7.70 8.74
CA ALA A 8 13.59 7.24 10.12
C ALA A 8 12.93 5.87 10.32
N GLN A 9 13.23 5.18 11.42
CA GLN A 9 12.65 3.86 11.71
C GLN A 9 11.17 4.00 12.12
N PRO A 10 10.21 3.57 11.30
CA PRO A 10 8.79 3.75 11.59
C PRO A 10 8.35 2.84 12.75
N ILE A 11 7.41 3.32 13.56
CA ILE A 11 6.73 2.52 14.58
C ILE A 11 5.38 2.09 13.99
N ALA A 12 5.12 0.78 13.89
CA ALA A 12 3.83 0.29 13.43
C ALA A 12 2.77 0.56 14.50
N ILE A 13 1.71 1.30 14.14
CA ILE A 13 0.61 1.61 15.05
C ILE A 13 -0.50 0.57 14.89
N GLY A 14 -0.79 0.19 13.64
CA GLY A 14 -1.86 -0.75 13.37
C GLY A 14 -2.18 -0.89 11.88
N LEU A 15 -3.31 -1.54 11.65
CA LEU A 15 -3.89 -1.82 10.35
C LEU A 15 -5.32 -1.28 10.35
N ASP A 16 -5.63 -0.42 9.38
CA ASP A 16 -6.95 0.20 9.24
C ASP A 16 -7.94 -0.70 8.50
N GLU A 17 -7.46 -1.32 7.41
CA GLU A 17 -8.30 -2.12 6.53
C GLU A 17 -7.48 -3.28 5.99
N ALA A 18 -8.09 -4.47 5.97
CA ALA A 18 -7.58 -5.61 5.22
C ALA A 18 -8.75 -6.26 4.47
N THR A 19 -8.67 -6.23 3.15
CA THR A 19 -9.65 -6.86 2.26
C THR A 19 -8.96 -8.00 1.52
N PHE A 20 -9.54 -9.19 1.62
CA PHE A 20 -9.10 -10.39 0.92
C PHE A 20 -10.17 -10.73 -0.12
N VAL A 21 -9.86 -10.51 -1.40
CA VAL A 21 -10.84 -10.68 -2.49
C VAL A 21 -10.84 -12.10 -3.02
N GLN A 22 -9.68 -12.76 -3.04
CA GLN A 22 -9.53 -14.14 -3.49
C GLN A 22 -8.56 -14.91 -2.59
N PRO A 23 -8.73 -16.24 -2.48
CA PRO A 23 -7.77 -17.09 -1.78
C PRO A 23 -6.42 -17.08 -2.52
N ILE A 24 -5.34 -17.17 -1.74
CA ILE A 24 -3.98 -17.35 -2.26
C ILE A 24 -3.59 -18.80 -2.01
N SER A 25 -3.09 -19.47 -3.04
CA SER A 25 -2.67 -20.86 -2.99
C SER A 25 -1.17 -20.97 -2.70
N ILE A 26 -0.78 -22.12 -2.15
CA ILE A 26 0.64 -22.47 -2.02
C ILE A 26 1.23 -22.61 -3.43
N GLY A 27 2.34 -21.93 -3.69
CA GLY A 27 2.98 -21.90 -5.00
C GLY A 27 2.68 -20.65 -5.83
N ASP A 28 1.73 -19.82 -5.40
CA ASP A 28 1.44 -18.54 -6.05
C ASP A 28 2.60 -17.56 -5.86
N MET A 29 2.91 -16.81 -6.92
CA MET A 29 3.88 -15.73 -6.85
C MET A 29 3.17 -14.42 -6.55
N LEU A 30 3.62 -13.71 -5.50
CA LEU A 30 2.95 -12.49 -5.03
C LEU A 30 3.79 -11.25 -5.32
N VAL A 31 3.14 -10.20 -5.81
CA VAL A 31 3.71 -8.86 -5.89
C VAL A 31 3.03 -7.96 -4.86
N PHE A 32 3.84 -7.38 -3.99
CA PHE A 32 3.40 -6.40 -3.01
C PHE A 32 3.78 -5.00 -3.47
N THR A 33 2.78 -4.18 -3.77
CA THR A 33 2.97 -2.77 -4.10
C THR A 33 2.53 -1.91 -2.93
N ALA A 34 3.48 -1.19 -2.32
CA ALA A 34 3.23 -0.32 -1.18
C ALA A 34 3.32 1.16 -1.59
N LYS A 35 2.25 1.93 -1.40
CA LYS A 35 2.17 3.37 -1.68
C LYS A 35 1.81 4.16 -0.44
N VAL A 36 2.52 5.26 -0.21
CA VAL A 36 2.11 6.23 0.82
C VAL A 36 0.93 6.99 0.26
N VAL A 37 -0.21 6.93 0.96
CA VAL A 37 -1.46 7.53 0.48
C VAL A 37 -1.83 8.79 1.24
N HIS A 38 -1.43 8.89 2.50
CA HIS A 38 -1.71 10.05 3.33
C HIS A 38 -0.66 10.21 4.42
N THR A 39 -0.43 11.46 4.78
CA THR A 39 0.46 11.89 5.85
C THR A 39 -0.30 12.90 6.71
N SER A 40 -0.16 12.75 8.02
CA SER A 40 -0.43 13.79 9.01
C SER A 40 0.85 13.95 9.83
N CYS A 41 1.12 15.11 10.45
CA CYS A 41 2.45 15.50 10.99
C CYS A 41 3.35 14.32 11.44
N ARG A 42 2.89 13.38 12.29
CA ARG A 42 3.67 12.20 12.70
C ARG A 42 3.22 10.86 12.11
N VAL A 43 2.05 10.80 11.49
CA VAL A 43 1.41 9.56 11.03
C VAL A 43 1.52 9.43 9.52
N VAL A 44 1.96 8.26 9.05
CA VAL A 44 1.90 7.89 7.64
C VAL A 44 0.92 6.75 7.47
N ARG A 45 0.10 6.82 6.42
CA ARG A 45 -0.81 5.76 6.00
C ARG A 45 -0.32 5.17 4.69
N ILE A 46 -0.17 3.85 4.66
CA ILE A 46 0.38 3.11 3.53
C ILE A 46 -0.63 2.10 3.04
N ASN A 47 -1.01 2.23 1.77
CA ASN A 47 -1.81 1.24 1.09
C ASN A 47 -0.89 0.20 0.44
N VAL A 48 -1.12 -1.06 0.75
CA VAL A 48 -0.42 -2.22 0.22
C VAL A 48 -1.41 -3.01 -0.63
N THR A 49 -1.13 -3.13 -1.92
CA THR A 49 -1.88 -4.00 -2.83
C THR A 49 -1.08 -5.26 -3.11
N VAL A 50 -1.74 -6.40 -3.00
CA VAL A 50 -1.17 -7.73 -3.27
C VAL A 50 -1.78 -8.24 -4.57
N GLU A 51 -0.93 -8.58 -5.51
CA GLU A 51 -1.29 -9.13 -6.81
C GLU A 51 -0.69 -10.54 -6.94
N VAL A 52 -1.49 -11.49 -7.43
CA VAL A 52 -1.04 -12.85 -7.75
C VAL A 52 -0.58 -12.87 -9.20
N LEU A 53 0.69 -13.21 -9.39
CA LEU A 53 1.28 -13.50 -10.69
C LEU A 53 1.18 -14.99 -10.98
N ASN A 54 0.71 -15.35 -12.17
CA ASN A 54 0.77 -16.71 -12.66
C ASN A 54 2.06 -16.91 -13.48
N PRO A 55 3.06 -17.65 -12.95
CA PRO A 55 4.33 -17.84 -13.66
C PRO A 55 4.21 -18.76 -14.90
N ILE A 56 3.10 -19.49 -15.05
CA ILE A 56 2.87 -20.47 -16.13
C ILE A 56 2.64 -19.78 -17.49
N GLY A 57 2.49 -18.45 -17.54
CA GLY A 57 2.36 -17.69 -18.78
C GLY A 57 3.65 -17.41 -19.55
N ILE A 58 4.83 -17.84 -19.08
CA ILE A 58 6.16 -17.54 -19.68
C ILE A 58 6.66 -18.71 -20.56
N GLY A 59 5.79 -19.63 -20.99
CA GLY A 59 6.09 -20.70 -21.94
C GLY A 59 5.54 -20.43 -23.36
N PRO A 60 6.09 -21.05 -24.42
CA PRO A 60 5.63 -20.87 -25.81
C PRO A 60 4.19 -21.35 -26.08
N ASP A 61 3.63 -22.18 -25.18
CA ASP A 61 2.27 -22.72 -25.32
C ASP A 61 1.22 -21.83 -24.61
N ARG A 62 0.72 -20.85 -25.37
CA ARG A 62 -0.29 -19.83 -25.01
C ARG A 62 -1.68 -20.33 -24.57
N LYS A 63 -1.88 -21.59 -24.16
CA LYS A 63 -3.22 -22.17 -23.95
C LYS A 63 -3.67 -22.34 -22.49
N VAL A 64 -2.86 -21.99 -21.48
CA VAL A 64 -3.25 -22.13 -20.04
C VAL A 64 -3.40 -20.77 -19.33
N ALA A 65 -3.19 -19.64 -20.02
CA ALA A 65 -3.29 -18.31 -19.44
C ALA A 65 -4.73 -17.76 -19.45
N ALA A 66 -5.65 -18.38 -18.70
CA ALA A 66 -6.99 -17.81 -18.49
C ALA A 66 -7.04 -16.78 -17.35
N ILE A 67 -5.92 -16.52 -16.66
CA ILE A 67 -5.91 -15.72 -15.42
C ILE A 67 -4.70 -14.77 -15.38
N SER A 68 -4.27 -14.18 -16.49
CA SER A 68 -3.31 -13.06 -16.48
C SER A 68 -3.60 -12.18 -17.68
N GLU A 69 -4.14 -10.99 -17.43
CA GLU A 69 -4.35 -10.02 -18.48
C GLU A 69 -2.97 -9.50 -18.91
N THR A 70 -2.69 -9.56 -20.21
CA THR A 70 -1.49 -8.95 -20.77
C THR A 70 -1.89 -7.58 -21.30
N PHE A 71 -1.45 -6.52 -20.61
CA PHE A 71 -1.56 -5.15 -21.12
C PHE A 71 -0.17 -4.70 -21.54
N ASP A 72 0.00 -4.39 -22.83
CA ASP A 72 1.27 -3.91 -23.41
C ASP A 72 2.47 -4.85 -23.20
N GLY A 73 2.25 -6.17 -23.34
CA GLY A 73 3.31 -7.19 -23.20
C GLY A 73 3.78 -7.46 -21.77
N ARG A 74 3.16 -6.83 -20.76
CA ARG A 74 3.44 -7.08 -19.33
C ARG A 74 2.41 -8.02 -18.73
N VAL A 75 2.86 -8.99 -17.93
CA VAL A 75 1.99 -9.87 -17.13
C VAL A 75 1.36 -9.02 -16.04
N VAL A 76 0.06 -8.74 -16.14
CA VAL A 76 -0.70 -8.05 -15.09
C VAL A 76 -1.24 -9.12 -14.15
N GLY A 77 -0.80 -9.08 -12.89
CA GLY A 77 -1.31 -9.95 -11.84
C GLY A 77 -2.73 -9.58 -11.45
N HIS A 78 -3.52 -10.56 -11.00
CA HIS A 78 -4.85 -10.28 -10.48
C HIS A 78 -4.76 -9.78 -9.05
N ARG A 79 -5.47 -8.69 -8.76
CA ARG A 79 -5.47 -8.09 -7.43
C ARG A 79 -6.15 -9.04 -6.45
N SER A 80 -5.38 -9.57 -5.51
CA SER A 80 -5.88 -10.48 -4.49
C SER A 80 -6.33 -9.73 -3.25
N ASN A 81 -5.41 -8.99 -2.64
CA ASN A 81 -5.64 -8.43 -1.31
C ASN A 81 -5.27 -6.95 -1.29
N ARG A 82 -5.88 -6.20 -0.38
CA ARG A 82 -5.54 -4.82 -0.08
C ARG A 82 -5.40 -4.68 1.42
N MET A 83 -4.34 -4.04 1.88
CA MET A 83 -4.12 -3.74 3.30
C MET A 83 -3.71 -2.29 3.46
N VAL A 84 -4.20 -1.63 4.51
CA VAL A 84 -3.83 -0.25 4.83
C VAL A 84 -3.19 -0.23 6.21
N PHE A 85 -1.92 0.15 6.26
CA PHE A 85 -1.12 0.20 7.49
C PHE A 85 -0.90 1.64 7.95
N LEU A 86 -0.89 1.82 9.27
CA LEU A 86 -0.53 3.06 9.93
C LEU A 86 0.83 2.95 10.59
N PHE A 87 1.68 3.95 10.37
CA PHE A 87 2.96 4.08 11.05
C PHE A 87 3.13 5.46 11.68
N LEU A 88 3.77 5.50 12.85
CA LEU A 88 4.22 6.71 13.51
C LEU A 88 5.69 6.97 13.18
N THR A 89 6.04 8.25 13.03
CA THR A 89 7.42 8.70 13.00
C THR A 89 7.96 8.74 14.44
N PRO A 90 9.13 8.13 14.72
CA PRO A 90 9.72 8.17 16.05
C PRO A 90 10.13 9.60 16.41
N GLN A 91 10.10 9.94 17.70
CA GLN A 91 10.69 11.18 18.19
C GLN A 91 12.21 11.11 18.03
N LEU A 92 12.81 12.11 17.37
CA LEU A 92 14.25 12.16 17.11
C LEU A 92 15.02 12.58 18.37
N ARG A 93 14.48 13.53 19.14
CA ARG A 93 15.00 14.03 20.41
C ARG A 93 13.84 14.43 21.33
N LYS A 94 14.10 14.54 22.64
CA LYS A 94 13.09 14.94 23.64
C LYS A 94 12.51 16.31 23.25
N GLY A 95 11.24 16.33 22.81
CA GLY A 95 10.54 17.53 22.37
C GLY A 95 10.73 17.93 20.90
N GLU A 96 11.63 17.29 20.14
CA GLU A 96 11.83 17.61 18.73
C GLU A 96 10.97 16.70 17.86
N THR A 97 9.94 17.30 17.27
CA THR A 97 9.02 16.61 16.38
C THR A 97 9.17 17.15 14.99
N ARG A 98 9.70 16.32 14.08
CA ARG A 98 9.69 16.65 12.66
C ARG A 98 8.34 16.25 12.08
N CYS A 99 7.57 17.24 11.61
CA CYS A 99 6.40 16.92 10.80
C CYS A 99 6.84 16.35 9.45
N LEU A 100 6.15 15.30 9.03
CA LEU A 100 6.27 14.71 7.70
C LEU A 100 5.78 15.72 6.65
N LYS A 101 6.36 15.62 5.45
CA LYS A 101 5.88 16.36 4.29
C LYS A 101 4.59 15.75 3.80
N ASP A 102 3.71 16.61 3.29
CA ASP A 102 2.48 16.16 2.65
C ASP A 102 2.76 15.39 1.37
N VAL A 103 2.04 14.28 1.19
CA VAL A 103 2.06 13.50 -0.05
C VAL A 103 1.17 14.17 -1.07
N VAL A 104 1.74 14.43 -2.25
CA VAL A 104 1.00 14.90 -3.43
C VAL A 104 0.78 13.70 -4.36
N PRO A 105 -0.47 13.27 -4.61
CA PRO A 105 -0.77 12.19 -5.55
C PRO A 105 -0.72 12.67 -7.00
N ASP A 106 -0.22 11.83 -7.91
CA ASP A 106 -0.08 12.19 -9.33
C ASP A 106 -1.20 11.60 -10.19
N THR A 107 -1.50 10.32 -9.98
CA THR A 107 -2.50 9.61 -10.80
C THR A 107 -3.90 9.74 -10.20
N TYR A 108 -4.95 9.65 -11.04
CA TYR A 108 -6.35 9.66 -10.56
C TYR A 108 -6.60 8.62 -9.45
N LYS A 109 -6.04 7.41 -9.60
CA LYS A 109 -6.14 6.36 -8.58
C LYS A 109 -5.49 6.80 -7.26
N GLU A 110 -4.33 7.45 -7.31
CA GLU A 110 -3.66 7.98 -6.12
C GLU A 110 -4.43 9.15 -5.50
N ILE A 111 -5.04 10.01 -6.32
CA ILE A 111 -5.89 11.10 -5.83
C ILE A 111 -7.07 10.54 -5.05
N LEU A 112 -7.77 9.54 -5.59
CA LEU A 112 -8.87 8.89 -4.89
C LEU A 112 -8.41 8.21 -3.59
N MET A 113 -7.26 7.52 -3.62
CA MET A 113 -6.69 6.92 -2.41
C MET A 113 -6.33 7.97 -1.36
N HIS A 114 -5.79 9.12 -1.76
CA HIS A 114 -5.42 10.21 -0.89
C HIS A 114 -6.64 10.88 -0.25
N VAL A 115 -7.69 11.14 -1.05
CA VAL A 115 -8.95 11.75 -0.55
C VAL A 115 -9.65 10.82 0.44
N ASP A 116 -9.79 9.53 0.13
CA ASP A 116 -10.39 8.55 1.06
C ASP A 116 -9.55 8.43 2.34
N ALA A 117 -8.22 8.37 2.21
CA ALA A 117 -7.33 8.33 3.36
C ALA A 117 -7.45 9.59 4.23
N ARG A 118 -7.58 10.79 3.64
CA ARG A 118 -7.78 12.02 4.41
C ARG A 118 -9.13 12.02 5.15
N ARG A 119 -10.19 11.56 4.50
CA ARG A 119 -11.52 11.40 5.11
C ARG A 119 -11.46 10.47 6.33
N ARG A 120 -10.88 9.27 6.18
CA ARG A 120 -10.75 8.32 7.29
C ARG A 120 -9.87 8.84 8.42
N PHE A 121 -8.81 9.59 8.12
CA PHE A 121 -8.00 10.20 9.18
C PHE A 121 -8.82 11.20 10.02
N LYS A 122 -9.74 11.92 9.39
CA LYS A 122 -10.63 12.85 10.10
C LYS A 122 -11.66 12.14 10.99
N GLU A 123 -12.14 10.97 10.56
CA GLU A 123 -13.18 10.21 11.25
C GLU A 123 -12.64 9.24 12.32
N GLU A 124 -11.52 8.58 12.02
CA GLU A 124 -10.99 7.43 12.79
C GLU A 124 -9.51 7.63 13.17
N GLY A 125 -8.93 8.79 12.88
CA GLY A 125 -7.54 9.07 13.18
C GLY A 125 -7.26 9.09 14.68
N PRO A 126 -6.02 8.81 15.12
CA PRO A 126 -5.65 8.96 16.51
C PRO A 126 -5.93 10.39 16.97
N SER A 127 -6.69 10.55 18.05
CA SER A 127 -6.86 11.83 18.74
C SER A 127 -5.51 12.26 19.32
N GLU A 128 -5.21 13.56 19.30
CA GLU A 128 -4.02 14.11 19.96
C GLU A 128 -4.22 14.30 21.48
N GLU A 129 -5.10 13.50 22.10
CA GLU A 129 -5.32 13.52 23.56
C GLU A 129 -4.28 12.68 24.31
#